data_AF-A0A949AED4-F1
#
_entry.id   AF-A0A949AED4-F1
#
_cell.length_a   1.000
_cell.length_b   1.000
_cell.length_c   1.000
_cell.angle_alpha   90.00
_cell.angle_beta   90.00
_cell.angle_gamma   90.00
#
_symmetry.space_group_name_H-M   'P 1'
#
loop_
_entity.id
_entity.type
_entity.pdbx_description
1 polymer ?
#
loop_
_entity_poly.entity_id
_entity_poly.type
_entity_poly.pdbx_seq_one_letter_code
_entity_poly.pdbx_strand_id
1 'polypeptide(L)'
;EDETYPCGFCQGSGEKPKGSRCPVCRGAGSVSIEPPAVRCAYCKGRGEEKPRSNVTCTACKGKGVIHVDEPVETCFHCRGTGKEPTNKLVCITCRGKGVVTVKDEEEESWEETQSFDSLQGRLRIPLSDSEGWEPVRSASGSERDALKIVKALGQADRVAVAKGMRPPISSDYAKQLCDALVRKKLLLRHGLIYTLSPNGEKALE
;
A
#
# COMPACT_ATOMS: atom_id res chain seq x y z
N GLU A 1 8.13 18.02 22.27
CA GLU A 1 7.11 19.01 22.70
C GLU A 1 6.16 19.23 21.54
N ASP A 2 4.86 19.34 21.81
CA ASP A 2 3.88 19.59 20.76
C ASP A 2 3.98 21.03 20.28
N GLU A 3 4.04 21.22 18.96
CA GLU A 3 4.02 22.54 18.38
C GLU A 3 2.58 22.95 18.04
N THR A 4 2.27 24.22 18.30
CA THR A 4 0.91 24.75 18.14
C THR A 4 0.77 25.45 16.79
N TYR A 5 -0.17 24.98 15.98
CA TYR A 5 -0.45 25.53 14.66
C TYR A 5 -1.84 26.18 14.61
N PRO A 6 -2.05 27.22 13.80
CA PRO A 6 -3.39 27.77 13.58
C PRO A 6 -4.28 26.70 12.95
N CYS A 7 -5.51 26.56 13.46
CA CYS A 7 -6.47 25.61 12.91
C CYS A 7 -6.80 25.99 11.47
N GLY A 8 -6.48 25.13 10.50
CA GLY A 8 -6.73 25.41 9.09
C GLY A 8 -8.20 25.64 8.78
N PHE A 9 -9.10 24.86 9.39
CA PHE A 9 -10.54 24.94 9.12
C PHE A 9 -11.13 26.30 9.50
N CYS A 10 -10.92 26.78 10.72
CA CYS A 10 -11.41 28.10 11.16
C CYS A 10 -10.40 29.23 10.93
N GLN A 11 -9.22 28.94 10.38
CA GLN A 11 -8.14 29.92 10.14
C GLN A 11 -7.75 30.71 11.39
N GLY A 12 -7.77 30.09 12.57
CA GLY A 12 -7.46 30.77 13.83
C GLY A 12 -8.65 31.41 14.55
N SER A 13 -9.83 31.55 13.91
CA SER A 13 -10.96 32.27 14.53
C SER A 13 -11.60 31.55 15.73
N GLY A 14 -11.39 30.24 15.88
CA GLY A 14 -12.10 29.40 16.85
C GLY A 14 -13.56 29.10 16.48
N GLU A 15 -14.11 29.74 15.45
CA GLU A 15 -15.52 29.63 15.07
C GLU A 15 -15.71 29.30 13.60
N LYS A 16 -16.46 28.22 13.31
CA LYS A 16 -16.89 27.87 11.94
C LYS A 16 -17.95 26.77 11.92
N PRO A 17 -19.14 27.00 11.33
CA PRO A 17 -19.67 28.23 10.73
C PRO A 17 -19.91 29.36 11.76
N LYS A 18 -20.18 30.59 11.30
CA LYS A 18 -20.35 31.78 12.16
C LYS A 18 -21.33 31.51 13.31
N GLY A 19 -20.95 31.90 14.53
CA GLY A 19 -21.79 31.73 15.73
C GLY A 19 -21.77 30.32 16.33
N SER A 20 -20.90 29.44 15.84
CA SER A 20 -20.69 28.11 16.42
C SER A 20 -19.20 27.80 16.60
N ARG A 21 -18.87 27.10 17.69
CA ARG A 21 -17.50 26.66 17.97
C ARG A 21 -17.02 25.76 16.83
N CYS A 22 -15.79 26.00 16.37
CA CYS A 22 -15.18 25.21 15.32
C CYS A 22 -15.15 23.72 15.74
N PRO A 23 -15.64 22.79 14.91
CA PRO A 23 -15.69 21.36 15.26
C PRO A 23 -14.31 20.72 15.38
N VAL A 24 -13.26 21.36 14.82
CA VAL A 24 -11.89 20.83 14.80
C VAL A 24 -11.11 21.24 16.04
N CYS A 25 -11.03 22.54 16.33
CA CYS A 25 -10.29 23.07 17.49
C CYS A 25 -11.17 23.34 18.71
N ARG A 26 -12.48 23.06 18.62
CA ARG A 26 -13.47 23.24 19.71
C ARG A 26 -13.55 24.66 20.29
N GLY A 27 -13.16 25.67 19.53
CA GLY A 27 -13.11 27.07 20.00
C GLY A 27 -11.70 27.59 20.28
N ALA A 28 -10.67 26.73 20.34
CA ALA A 28 -9.32 27.16 20.70
C ALA A 28 -8.62 28.01 19.61
N GLY A 29 -9.06 27.93 18.36
CA GLY A 29 -8.42 28.61 17.22
C GLY A 29 -7.13 27.93 16.74
N SER A 30 -6.48 27.12 17.56
CA SER A 30 -5.24 26.40 17.24
C SER A 30 -5.38 24.87 17.40
N VAL A 31 -4.39 24.14 16.89
CA VAL A 31 -4.26 22.68 17.00
C VAL A 31 -2.81 22.32 17.35
N SER A 32 -2.63 21.45 18.34
CA SER A 32 -1.33 20.92 18.72
C SER A 32 -0.99 19.70 17.89
N ILE A 33 0.23 19.65 17.35
CA ILE A 33 0.75 18.54 16.54
C ILE A 33 2.20 18.29 16.91
N GLU A 34 2.57 17.02 17.03
CA GLU A 34 3.95 16.58 17.20
C GLU A 34 4.77 16.94 15.94
N PRO A 35 5.89 17.66 16.07
CA PRO A 35 6.80 17.88 14.95
C PRO A 35 7.51 16.57 14.57
N PRO A 36 7.92 16.38 13.30
CA PRO A 36 7.79 17.32 12.18
C PRO A 36 6.37 17.37 11.59
N ALA A 37 5.89 18.58 11.32
CA ALA A 37 4.57 18.78 10.73
C ALA A 37 4.67 19.57 9.41
N VAL A 38 3.98 19.08 8.38
CA VAL A 38 3.93 19.73 7.07
C VAL A 38 2.52 20.23 6.77
N ARG A 39 2.45 21.27 5.93
CA ARG A 39 1.17 21.76 5.40
C ARG A 39 0.54 20.67 4.53
N CYS A 40 -0.75 20.39 4.75
CA CYS A 40 -1.47 19.42 3.94
C CYS A 40 -1.46 19.84 2.47
N ALA A 41 -0.80 19.06 1.61
CA ALA A 41 -0.69 19.35 0.19
C ALA A 41 -2.07 19.33 -0.52
N TYR A 42 -2.95 18.42 -0.11
CA TYR A 42 -4.27 18.25 -0.70
C TYR A 42 -5.15 19.51 -0.60
N CYS A 43 -5.32 20.04 0.63
CA CYS A 43 -6.10 21.25 0.88
C CYS A 43 -5.27 22.55 0.91
N LYS A 44 -3.95 22.44 0.75
CA LYS A 44 -2.99 23.55 0.84
C LYS A 44 -3.10 24.35 2.15
N GLY A 45 -3.30 23.66 3.27
CA GLY A 45 -3.43 24.30 4.59
C GLY A 45 -4.82 24.80 4.97
N ARG A 46 -5.80 24.82 4.05
CA ARG A 46 -7.15 25.37 4.34
C ARG A 46 -7.99 24.57 5.32
N GLY A 47 -7.66 23.31 5.55
CA GLY A 47 -8.50 22.41 6.37
C GLY A 47 -9.87 22.10 5.75
N GLU A 48 -10.16 22.49 4.52
CA GLU A 48 -11.42 22.20 3.82
C GLU A 48 -11.23 21.33 2.59
N GLU A 49 -12.20 20.47 2.31
CA GLU A 49 -12.23 19.61 1.12
C GLU A 49 -12.37 20.45 -0.16
N LYS A 50 -13.37 21.33 -0.21
CA LYS A 50 -13.57 22.31 -1.27
C LYS A 50 -13.57 23.71 -0.66
N PRO A 51 -13.10 24.73 -1.40
CA PRO A 51 -13.15 26.11 -0.90
C PRO A 51 -14.60 26.48 -0.53
N ARG A 52 -14.81 26.97 0.70
CA ARG A 52 -16.11 27.43 1.21
C ARG A 52 -17.16 26.34 1.38
N SER A 53 -16.79 25.05 1.38
CA SER A 53 -17.78 23.98 1.49
C SER A 53 -18.21 23.67 2.92
N ASN A 54 -17.60 24.27 3.96
CA ASN A 54 -17.78 23.91 5.37
C ASN A 54 -17.56 22.41 5.66
N VAL A 55 -16.96 21.67 4.72
CA VAL A 55 -16.62 20.26 4.86
C VAL A 55 -15.14 20.17 5.18
N THR A 56 -14.81 19.52 6.29
CA THR A 56 -13.43 19.31 6.70
C THR A 56 -12.67 18.50 5.67
N CYS A 57 -11.40 18.86 5.45
CA CYS A 57 -10.53 18.12 4.56
C CYS A 57 -10.34 16.70 5.09
N THR A 58 -10.58 15.71 4.24
CA THR A 58 -10.45 14.29 4.57
C THR A 58 -9.02 13.88 4.94
N ALA A 59 -8.01 14.50 4.31
CA ALA A 59 -6.60 14.21 4.56
C ALA A 59 -6.08 14.72 5.92
N CYS A 60 -6.34 15.99 6.26
CA CYS A 60 -5.85 16.60 7.51
C CYS A 60 -6.92 16.73 8.60
N LYS A 61 -8.12 16.21 8.37
CA LYS A 61 -9.28 16.28 9.27
C LYS A 61 -9.60 17.71 9.74
N GLY A 62 -9.35 18.69 8.88
CA GLY A 62 -9.57 20.11 9.18
C GLY A 62 -8.43 20.83 9.92
N LYS A 63 -7.37 20.13 10.33
CA LYS A 63 -6.22 20.76 11.01
C LYS A 63 -5.43 21.70 10.09
N GLY A 64 -5.38 21.41 8.79
CA GLY A 64 -4.57 22.17 7.80
C GLY A 64 -3.12 21.71 7.72
N VAL A 65 -2.61 21.09 8.78
CA VAL A 65 -1.26 20.53 8.91
C VAL A 65 -1.35 19.03 9.24
N ILE A 66 -0.32 18.27 8.86
CA ILE A 66 -0.22 16.82 9.06
C ILE A 66 1.18 16.48 9.58
N HIS A 67 1.25 15.65 10.60
CA HIS A 67 2.51 15.08 11.09
C HIS A 67 3.15 14.14 10.06
N VAL A 68 4.47 14.23 9.93
CA VAL A 68 5.31 13.40 9.06
C VAL A 68 6.53 12.92 9.82
N ASP A 69 6.92 11.69 9.57
CA ASP A 69 8.16 11.13 10.07
C ASP A 69 9.29 11.44 9.08
N GLU A 70 10.34 12.11 9.53
CA GLU A 70 11.54 12.31 8.72
C GLU A 70 12.43 11.05 8.75
N PRO A 71 13.16 10.75 7.65
CA PRO A 71 13.29 11.53 6.43
C PRO A 71 12.09 11.39 5.47
N VAL A 72 11.75 12.48 4.79
CA VAL A 72 10.62 12.53 3.85
C VAL A 72 11.08 12.83 2.43
N GLU A 73 10.47 12.15 1.46
CA GLU A 73 10.64 12.41 0.04
C GLU A 73 9.33 12.87 -0.60
N THR A 74 9.45 13.60 -1.70
CA THR A 74 8.28 14.00 -2.50
C THR A 74 7.59 12.76 -3.04
N CYS A 75 6.28 12.65 -2.84
CA CYS A 75 5.54 11.48 -3.29
C CYS A 75 5.63 11.33 -4.81
N PHE A 76 6.22 10.23 -5.28
CA PHE A 76 6.38 9.92 -6.71
C PHE A 76 5.05 9.83 -7.46
N HIS A 77 3.97 9.41 -6.78
CA HIS A 77 2.66 9.20 -7.39
C HIS A 77 1.92 10.51 -7.69
N CYS A 78 1.89 11.43 -6.72
CA CYS A 78 1.21 12.72 -6.87
C CYS A 78 2.14 13.90 -7.13
N ARG A 79 3.46 13.66 -7.19
CA ARG A 79 4.51 14.67 -7.35
C ARG A 79 4.36 15.85 -6.39
N GLY A 80 4.08 15.57 -5.12
CA GLY A 80 3.93 16.61 -4.09
C GLY A 80 2.54 17.25 -4.00
N THR A 81 1.62 16.99 -4.93
CA THR A 81 0.30 17.68 -4.94
C THR A 81 -0.67 17.17 -3.88
N GLY A 82 -0.43 15.98 -3.32
CA GLY A 82 -1.35 15.28 -2.43
C GLY A 82 -2.62 14.77 -3.13
N LYS A 83 -2.71 14.90 -4.47
CA LYS A 83 -3.88 14.54 -5.27
C LYS A 83 -3.57 13.42 -6.23
N GLU A 84 -4.53 12.51 -6.38
CA GLU A 84 -4.50 11.50 -7.42
C GLU A 84 -4.55 12.20 -8.80
N PRO A 85 -3.62 11.89 -9.73
CA PRO A 85 -3.60 12.53 -11.05
C PRO A 85 -4.90 12.32 -11.85
N THR A 86 -5.50 11.14 -11.68
CA THR A 86 -6.63 10.68 -12.51
C THR A 86 -7.97 11.24 -12.04
N ASN A 87 -8.28 11.14 -10.74
CA ASN A 87 -9.61 11.47 -10.21
C ASN A 87 -9.63 12.72 -9.30
N LYS A 88 -8.47 13.36 -9.07
CA LYS A 88 -8.28 14.53 -8.20
C LYS A 88 -8.69 14.30 -6.73
N LEU A 89 -8.95 13.06 -6.33
CA LEU A 89 -9.17 12.68 -4.93
C LEU A 89 -7.86 12.71 -4.15
N VAL A 90 -7.94 12.44 -2.86
CA VAL A 90 -6.76 12.31 -2.00
C VAL A 90 -5.87 11.19 -2.56
N CYS A 91 -4.59 11.49 -2.77
CA CYS A 91 -3.63 10.48 -3.23
C CYS A 91 -3.52 9.36 -2.20
N ILE A 92 -3.75 8.12 -2.61
CA ILE A 92 -3.75 6.95 -1.72
C ILE A 92 -2.36 6.66 -1.14
N THR A 93 -1.29 6.94 -1.89
CA THR A 93 0.10 6.64 -1.51
C THR A 93 0.58 7.53 -0.37
N CYS A 94 0.37 8.84 -0.48
CA CYS A 94 0.79 9.81 0.55
C CYS A 94 -0.35 10.25 1.48
N ARG A 95 -1.58 9.75 1.28
CA ARG A 95 -2.79 10.14 2.01
C ARG A 95 -3.02 11.65 2.08
N GLY A 96 -2.65 12.36 1.01
CA GLY A 96 -2.80 13.82 0.90
C GLY A 96 -1.68 14.66 1.53
N LYS A 97 -0.65 14.03 2.12
CA LYS A 97 0.53 14.71 2.66
C LYS A 97 1.38 15.35 1.56
N GLY A 98 1.43 14.74 0.38
CA GLY A 98 2.33 15.15 -0.72
C GLY A 98 3.74 14.59 -0.60
N VAL A 99 4.10 14.07 0.57
CA VAL A 99 5.38 13.43 0.86
C VAL A 99 5.17 12.00 1.38
N VAL A 100 6.18 11.16 1.19
CA VAL A 100 6.26 9.80 1.71
C VAL A 100 7.48 9.71 2.62
N THR A 101 7.37 8.98 3.72
CA THR A 101 8.46 8.76 4.66
C THR A 101 9.39 7.73 4.06
N VAL A 102 10.66 8.09 3.83
CA VAL A 102 11.70 7.14 3.48
C VAL A 102 12.13 6.54 4.80
N LYS A 103 11.77 5.29 5.05
CA LYS A 103 12.48 4.59 6.11
C LYS A 103 13.84 4.28 5.53
N ASP A 104 14.88 4.90 6.07
CA ASP A 104 16.21 4.33 5.94
C ASP A 104 16.09 2.89 6.43
N GLU A 105 16.64 1.97 5.66
CA GLU A 105 16.69 0.55 6.02
C GLU A 105 17.65 0.40 7.21
N GLU A 106 17.27 0.93 8.38
CA GLU A 106 17.76 0.38 9.63
C GLU A 106 17.18 -1.02 9.71
N GLU A 107 18.10 -1.97 9.52
CA GLU A 107 17.99 -3.37 9.84
C GLU A 107 16.83 -3.62 10.81
N GLU A 108 15.79 -4.30 10.32
CA GLU A 108 14.94 -5.07 11.20
C GLU A 108 15.87 -6.07 11.90
N SER A 109 16.40 -5.64 13.05
CA SER A 109 16.83 -6.44 14.18
C SER A 109 15.67 -7.38 14.47
N TRP A 110 15.70 -8.53 13.81
CA TRP A 110 15.03 -9.72 14.29
C TRP A 110 15.62 -9.98 15.66
N GLU A 111 14.89 -9.64 16.72
CA GLU A 111 15.11 -10.37 17.97
C GLU A 111 14.82 -11.83 17.67
N GLU A 112 15.92 -12.56 17.51
CA GLU A 112 16.02 -13.99 17.48
C GLU A 112 15.23 -14.58 18.64
N THR A 113 14.10 -15.20 18.33
CA THR A 113 13.68 -16.38 19.07
C THR A 113 13.06 -17.39 18.10
N GLN A 114 13.90 -18.24 17.53
CA GLN A 114 14.08 -19.63 18.01
C GLN A 114 14.41 -20.62 16.89
N SER A 115 15.58 -21.24 17.09
CA SER A 115 15.99 -22.57 16.64
C SER A 115 16.11 -22.82 15.15
N PHE A 116 17.23 -22.35 14.60
CA PHE A 116 18.00 -23.07 13.61
C PHE A 116 18.52 -24.38 14.23
N ASP A 117 17.83 -25.49 13.99
CA ASP A 117 18.41 -26.81 14.21
C ASP A 117 19.17 -27.21 12.94
N SER A 118 20.47 -26.94 12.98
CA SER A 118 21.46 -27.30 11.98
C SER A 118 21.59 -28.82 11.92
N LEU A 119 20.99 -29.47 10.92
CA LEU A 119 21.50 -30.69 10.28
C LEU A 119 20.66 -31.05 9.03
N GLN A 120 21.34 -31.06 7.88
CA GLN A 120 20.94 -31.61 6.57
C GLN A 120 20.02 -30.78 5.65
N GLY A 121 20.59 -30.41 4.50
CA GLY A 121 19.86 -29.92 3.33
C GLY A 121 18.89 -30.95 2.76
N ARG A 122 17.89 -30.42 2.03
CA ARG A 122 16.66 -31.05 1.49
C ARG A 122 15.54 -31.21 2.53
N LEU A 123 14.68 -30.20 2.61
CA LEU A 123 13.31 -30.42 3.06
C LEU A 123 12.53 -31.12 1.93
N ARG A 124 12.34 -32.44 2.06
CA ARG A 124 11.24 -33.15 1.38
C ARG A 124 9.94 -32.71 2.03
N ILE A 125 9.06 -32.07 1.27
CA ILE A 125 7.70 -31.82 1.71
C ILE A 125 6.89 -33.10 1.46
N PRO A 126 6.12 -33.60 2.44
CA PRO A 126 5.24 -34.74 2.23
C PRO A 126 4.16 -34.39 1.21
N LEU A 127 4.05 -35.21 0.17
CA LEU A 127 2.85 -35.32 -0.66
C LEU A 127 1.75 -35.86 0.25
N SER A 128 0.94 -34.97 0.82
CA SER A 128 -0.34 -35.35 1.42
C SER A 128 -1.41 -35.21 0.35
N ASP A 129 -1.99 -36.36 0.03
CA ASP A 129 -2.97 -36.57 -1.00
C ASP A 129 -4.20 -35.65 -0.88
N SER A 130 -4.70 -35.28 -2.07
CA SER A 130 -6.13 -35.16 -2.38
C SER A 130 -7.02 -34.40 -1.40
N GLU A 131 -7.00 -33.06 -1.46
CA GLU A 131 -8.23 -32.28 -1.18
C GLU A 131 -8.39 -31.16 -2.21
N GLY A 132 -9.31 -31.40 -3.16
CA GLY A 132 -10.10 -30.36 -3.83
C GLY A 132 -9.36 -29.32 -4.68
N TRP A 133 -8.83 -29.72 -5.83
CA TRP A 133 -8.52 -28.77 -6.89
C TRP A 133 -9.82 -28.34 -7.60
N GLU A 134 -10.31 -27.13 -7.30
CA GLU A 134 -11.35 -26.50 -8.10
C GLU A 134 -10.73 -25.72 -9.28
N PRO A 135 -11.21 -25.88 -10.53
CA PRO A 135 -10.70 -25.13 -11.66
C PRO A 135 -10.97 -23.64 -11.47
N VAL A 136 -9.90 -22.83 -11.46
CA VAL A 136 -9.98 -21.36 -11.36
C VAL A 136 -10.66 -20.80 -12.61
N ARG A 137 -11.94 -20.43 -12.48
CA ARG A 137 -12.81 -20.04 -13.61
C ARG A 137 -12.60 -18.61 -14.10
N SER A 138 -11.80 -17.79 -13.41
CA SER A 138 -11.52 -16.41 -13.80
C SER A 138 -10.24 -15.87 -13.16
N ALA A 139 -9.36 -15.28 -13.97
CA ALA A 139 -8.21 -14.50 -13.52
C ALA A 139 -8.64 -13.08 -13.10
N SER A 140 -9.65 -12.97 -12.24
CA SER A 140 -10.19 -11.68 -11.80
C SER A 140 -9.30 -11.06 -10.71
N GLY A 141 -8.18 -10.46 -11.13
CA GLY A 141 -7.55 -9.27 -10.54
C GLY A 141 -7.08 -9.25 -9.08
N SER A 142 -7.37 -10.26 -8.26
CA SER A 142 -6.94 -10.29 -6.86
C SER A 142 -5.61 -11.02 -6.70
N GLU A 143 -4.71 -10.46 -5.89
CA GLU A 143 -3.38 -11.04 -5.60
C GLU A 143 -3.49 -12.43 -4.95
N ARG A 144 -4.61 -12.68 -4.26
CA ARG A 144 -4.90 -13.97 -3.65
C ARG A 144 -5.23 -15.04 -4.69
N ASP A 145 -5.93 -14.67 -5.76
CA ASP A 145 -6.22 -15.59 -6.86
C ASP A 145 -4.98 -15.85 -7.72
N ALA A 146 -4.14 -14.83 -7.87
CA ALA A 146 -2.81 -14.97 -8.49
C ALA A 146 -1.93 -15.97 -7.73
N LEU A 147 -1.90 -15.90 -6.39
CA LEU A 147 -1.14 -16.85 -5.57
C LEU A 147 -1.68 -18.28 -5.68
N LYS A 148 -3.01 -18.46 -5.73
CA LYS A 148 -3.61 -19.78 -5.96
C LYS A 148 -3.19 -20.36 -7.31
N ILE A 149 -3.18 -19.53 -8.35
CA ILE A 149 -2.72 -19.92 -9.70
C ILE A 149 -1.23 -20.29 -9.69
N VAL A 150 -0.37 -19.50 -9.03
CA VAL A 150 1.06 -19.79 -8.97
C VAL A 150 1.34 -21.07 -8.18
N LYS A 151 0.64 -21.27 -7.05
CA LYS A 151 0.72 -22.53 -6.27
C LYS A 151 0.30 -23.73 -7.11
N ALA A 152 -0.77 -23.59 -7.91
CA ALA A 152 -1.21 -24.62 -8.84
C ALA A 152 -0.18 -24.95 -9.92
N LEU A 153 0.46 -23.93 -10.49
CA LEU A 153 1.48 -24.09 -11.53
C LEU A 153 2.77 -24.72 -10.98
N GLY A 154 3.04 -24.56 -9.68
CA GLY A 154 4.13 -25.25 -8.98
C GLY A 154 3.79 -26.70 -8.59
N GLN A 155 2.50 -27.03 -8.45
CA GLN A 155 2.03 -28.35 -8.03
C GLN A 155 1.55 -29.25 -9.18
N ALA A 156 1.20 -28.69 -10.34
CA ALA A 156 0.60 -29.41 -11.47
C ALA A 156 1.32 -29.12 -12.82
N ASP A 157 1.05 -29.95 -13.83
CA ASP A 157 1.53 -29.73 -15.20
C ASP A 157 1.01 -28.38 -15.73
N ARG A 158 1.95 -27.48 -16.06
CA ARG A 158 1.72 -26.10 -16.50
C ARG A 158 0.71 -26.02 -17.65
N VAL A 159 0.66 -27.06 -18.50
CA VAL A 159 -0.22 -27.14 -19.67
C VAL A 159 -1.69 -27.37 -19.28
N ALA A 160 -1.95 -28.11 -18.20
CA ALA A 160 -3.31 -28.40 -17.73
C ALA A 160 -3.94 -27.17 -17.07
N VAL A 161 -3.16 -26.42 -16.28
CA VAL A 161 -3.63 -25.20 -15.62
C VAL A 161 -3.92 -24.10 -16.65
N ALA A 162 -3.07 -23.95 -17.67
CA ALA A 162 -3.29 -22.99 -18.76
C ALA A 162 -4.56 -23.26 -19.58
N LYS A 163 -4.93 -24.53 -19.80
CA LYS A 163 -6.17 -24.91 -20.50
C LYS A 163 -7.45 -24.60 -19.68
N GLY A 164 -7.35 -24.53 -18.36
CA GLY A 164 -8.46 -24.24 -17.45
C GLY A 164 -8.78 -22.76 -17.28
N MET A 165 -7.83 -21.85 -17.58
CA MET A 165 -8.03 -20.41 -17.44
C MET A 165 -8.79 -19.83 -18.65
N ARG A 166 -9.98 -19.29 -18.41
CA ARG A 166 -10.74 -18.52 -19.41
C ARG A 166 -11.11 -17.13 -18.86
N PRO A 167 -10.82 -16.03 -19.58
CA PRO A 167 -10.04 -15.96 -20.81
C PRO A 167 -8.55 -16.30 -20.60
N PRO A 168 -7.83 -16.73 -21.66
CA PRO A 168 -6.39 -16.99 -21.55
C PRO A 168 -5.68 -15.71 -21.10
N ILE A 169 -4.80 -15.86 -20.11
CA ILE A 169 -4.00 -14.74 -19.59
C ILE A 169 -3.01 -14.32 -20.68
N SER A 170 -2.95 -13.02 -20.99
CA SER A 170 -1.92 -12.50 -21.91
C SER A 170 -0.54 -12.61 -21.27
N SER A 171 0.48 -12.87 -22.10
CA SER A 171 1.89 -12.95 -21.65
C SER A 171 2.32 -11.69 -20.88
N ASP A 172 1.85 -10.52 -21.30
CA ASP A 172 2.14 -9.24 -20.65
C ASP A 172 1.47 -9.12 -19.28
N TYR A 173 0.23 -9.59 -19.14
CA TYR A 173 -0.45 -9.58 -17.84
C TYR A 173 0.17 -10.57 -16.86
N ALA A 174 0.57 -11.76 -17.33
CA ALA A 174 1.30 -12.72 -16.52
C ALA A 174 2.62 -12.13 -15.99
N LYS A 175 3.37 -11.42 -16.85
CA LYS A 175 4.62 -10.77 -16.46
C LYS A 175 4.40 -9.68 -15.41
N GLN A 176 3.41 -8.80 -15.61
CA GLN A 176 3.05 -7.76 -14.64
C GLN A 176 2.61 -8.34 -13.29
N LEU A 177 1.88 -9.45 -13.32
CA LEU A 177 1.40 -10.13 -12.12
C LEU A 177 2.56 -10.78 -11.34
N CYS A 178 3.47 -11.45 -12.04
CA CYS A 178 4.69 -11.98 -11.44
C CYS A 178 5.51 -10.86 -10.81
N ASP A 179 5.79 -9.78 -11.54
CA ASP A 179 6.55 -8.65 -10.99
C ASP A 179 5.88 -8.04 -9.74
N ALA A 180 4.55 -7.96 -9.71
CA ALA A 180 3.81 -7.49 -8.53
C ALA A 180 3.95 -8.44 -7.32
N LEU A 181 3.83 -9.76 -7.53
CA LEU A 181 3.98 -10.77 -6.48
C LEU A 181 5.40 -10.81 -5.90
N VAL A 182 6.39 -10.52 -6.73
CA VAL A 182 7.82 -10.49 -6.39
C VAL A 182 8.17 -9.25 -5.59
N ARG A 183 7.73 -8.08 -6.06
CA ARG A 183 7.87 -6.82 -5.32
C ARG A 183 7.24 -6.92 -3.93
N LYS A 184 6.15 -7.66 -3.80
CA LYS A 184 5.46 -7.89 -2.52
C LYS A 184 6.05 -9.03 -1.68
N LYS A 185 7.13 -9.67 -2.13
CA LYS A 185 7.80 -10.83 -1.49
C LYS A 185 6.82 -11.97 -1.14
N LEU A 186 5.67 -12.05 -1.82
CA LEU A 186 4.62 -13.03 -1.51
C LEU A 186 5.02 -14.44 -1.91
N LEU A 187 5.82 -14.57 -2.97
CA LEU A 187 6.35 -15.85 -3.43
C LEU A 187 7.37 -16.40 -2.42
N LEU A 188 8.22 -15.55 -1.87
CA LEU A 188 9.16 -15.91 -0.81
C LEU A 188 8.45 -16.29 0.50
N ARG A 189 7.41 -15.52 0.90
CA ARG A 189 6.60 -15.80 2.10
C ARG A 189 5.89 -17.16 2.03
N HIS A 190 5.57 -17.64 0.84
CA HIS A 190 4.96 -18.95 0.63
C HIS A 190 5.96 -20.06 0.24
N GLY A 191 7.27 -19.78 0.30
CA GLY A 191 8.32 -20.77 -0.02
C GLY A 191 8.35 -21.19 -1.49
N LEU A 192 7.78 -20.38 -2.38
CA LEU A 192 7.71 -20.65 -3.81
C LEU A 192 8.90 -19.99 -4.51
N ILE A 193 9.88 -20.80 -4.91
CA ILE A 193 10.96 -20.39 -5.79
C ILE A 193 10.46 -20.55 -7.22
N TYR A 194 10.36 -19.45 -7.97
CA TYR A 194 10.03 -19.46 -9.38
C TYR A 194 11.22 -18.92 -10.16
N THR A 195 11.60 -19.63 -11.21
CA THR A 195 12.55 -19.15 -12.22
C THR A 195 11.73 -18.72 -13.43
N LEU A 196 11.77 -17.43 -13.76
CA LEU A 196 11.26 -16.96 -15.05
C LEU A 196 12.26 -17.43 -16.10
N SER A 197 11.91 -18.45 -16.87
CA SER A 197 12.69 -18.82 -18.04
C SER A 197 12.70 -17.61 -18.98
N PRO A 198 13.87 -17.05 -19.35
CA PRO A 198 13.96 -15.81 -20.10
C PRO A 198 13.36 -15.93 -21.51
N ASN A 199 13.17 -17.15 -21.99
CA ASN A 199 12.38 -17.47 -23.17
C ASN A 199 11.38 -18.56 -22.78
N GLY A 200 10.13 -18.47 -23.25
CA GLY A 200 9.06 -19.44 -22.99
C GLY A 200 9.31 -20.84 -23.57
N GLU A 201 10.53 -21.34 -23.50
CA GLU A 201 10.91 -22.70 -23.83
C GLU A 201 11.29 -23.45 -22.56
N LYS A 202 10.83 -24.70 -22.55
CA LYS A 202 10.84 -25.64 -21.43
C LYS A 202 12.26 -25.78 -20.88
N ALA A 203 12.38 -25.66 -19.56
CA ALA A 203 13.41 -26.35 -18.82
C ALA A 203 12.71 -27.35 -17.89
N LEU A 204 12.70 -28.62 -18.31
CA LEU A 204 12.66 -29.75 -17.41
C LEU A 204 14.09 -29.93 -16.92
N GLU A 205 14.31 -29.66 -15.64
CA GLU A 205 15.10 -30.47 -14.69
C GLU A 205 14.99 -29.85 -13.28
#